data_AF-A0A951S3T1-F1
#
_entry.id   AF-A0A951S3T1-F1
#
_cell.length_a   1.000
_cell.length_b   1.000
_cell.length_c   1.000
_cell.angle_alpha   90.00
_cell.angle_beta   90.00
_cell.angle_gamma   90.00
#
_symmetry.space_group_name_H-M   'P 1'
#
loop_
_entity.id
_entity.type
_entity.pdbx_description
1 polymer ?
#
loop_
_entity_poly.entity_id
_entity_poly.type
_entity_poly.pdbx_seq_one_letter_code
_entity_poly.pdbx_strand_id
1 'polypeptide(L)'
;MNWYIEFVKEYPIISAMIQFAILGTLGDMVSYWLITRKAQLPYKPFVLVLKMSEWAVLAVFIKYAFIGFNGFVDSLIEQNFLPQLSGLGKSFSISTTMNLQFGPFLVLMHRLLDNLIARQNNWKNIDKGFYSLIWFWIPAHTITFILPKEFQIGLAALWSLALGIILGFYNRK
;
A
#
# COMPACT_ATOMS: atom_id res chain seq x y z
N MET A 1 20.56 -3.21 -10.75
CA MET A 1 19.96 -2.15 -9.91
C MET A 1 19.69 -0.87 -10.72
N ASN A 2 20.64 -0.40 -11.54
CA ASN A 2 20.50 0.84 -12.31
C ASN A 2 19.25 0.87 -13.20
N TRP A 3 18.97 -0.22 -13.92
CA TRP A 3 17.76 -0.32 -14.77
C TRP A 3 16.45 -0.05 -14.00
N TYR A 4 16.35 -0.53 -12.75
CA TYR A 4 15.16 -0.33 -11.92
C TYR A 4 15.04 1.13 -11.50
N ILE A 5 16.15 1.73 -11.06
CA ILE A 5 16.21 3.14 -10.65
C ILE A 5 15.84 4.04 -11.84
N GLU A 6 16.39 3.77 -13.03
CA GLU A 6 16.07 4.48 -14.27
C GLU A 6 14.58 4.34 -14.60
N PHE A 7 14.04 3.12 -14.58
CA PHE A 7 12.62 2.86 -14.85
C PHE A 7 11.68 3.61 -13.90
N VAL A 8 11.96 3.62 -12.60
CA VAL A 8 11.14 4.33 -11.60
C VAL A 8 11.25 5.85 -11.73
N LYS A 9 12.41 6.36 -12.15
CA LYS A 9 12.60 7.80 -12.38
C LYS A 9 11.91 8.27 -13.66
N GLU A 10 12.06 7.53 -14.75
CA GLU A 10 11.51 7.89 -16.06
C GLU A 10 9.98 7.72 -16.09
N TYR A 11 9.47 6.65 -15.47
CA TYR A 11 8.05 6.32 -15.46
C TYR A 11 7.49 6.16 -14.03
N PRO A 12 7.44 7.22 -13.21
CA PRO A 12 7.14 7.11 -11.77
C PRO A 12 5.74 6.60 -11.45
N ILE A 13 4.75 6.86 -12.31
CA ILE A 13 3.37 6.39 -12.14
C ILE A 13 3.20 4.98 -12.70
N ILE A 14 3.65 4.74 -13.93
CA ILE A 14 3.53 3.43 -14.57
C ILE A 14 4.31 2.36 -13.78
N SER A 15 5.52 2.69 -13.31
CA SER A 15 6.30 1.79 -12.47
C SER A 15 5.60 1.46 -11.15
N ALA A 16 4.90 2.41 -10.53
CA ALA A 16 4.08 2.16 -9.35
C ALA A 16 2.90 1.23 -9.68
N MET A 17 2.18 1.53 -10.76
CA MET A 17 1.05 0.71 -11.24
C MET A 17 1.47 -0.74 -11.47
N ILE A 18 2.57 -0.97 -12.19
CA ILE A 18 3.06 -2.33 -12.49
C ILE A 18 3.47 -3.06 -11.20
N GLN A 19 4.21 -2.40 -10.31
CA GLN A 19 4.68 -3.03 -9.07
C GLN A 19 3.53 -3.43 -8.17
N PHE A 20 2.54 -2.55 -7.95
CA PHE A 20 1.36 -2.87 -7.14
C PHE A 20 0.43 -3.88 -7.84
N ALA A 21 0.23 -3.78 -9.15
CA ALA A 21 -0.56 -4.76 -9.91
C ALA A 21 -0.01 -6.17 -9.76
N ILE A 22 1.31 -6.34 -9.74
CA ILE A 22 1.94 -7.64 -9.56
C ILE A 22 1.94 -8.05 -8.09
N LEU A 23 2.52 -7.23 -7.20
CA LEU A 23 2.78 -7.61 -5.81
C LEU A 23 1.53 -7.59 -4.94
N GLY A 24 0.62 -6.64 -5.17
CA GLY A 24 -0.68 -6.59 -4.49
C GLY A 24 -1.53 -7.80 -4.84
N THR A 25 -1.68 -8.09 -6.14
CA THR A 25 -2.40 -9.30 -6.60
C THR A 25 -1.76 -10.58 -6.07
N LEU A 26 -0.42 -10.66 -6.05
CA LEU A 26 0.28 -11.80 -5.46
C LEU A 26 0.00 -11.91 -3.96
N GLY A 27 -0.09 -10.79 -3.24
CA GLY A 27 -0.50 -10.74 -1.83
C GLY A 27 -1.87 -11.36 -1.60
N ASP A 28 -2.85 -10.99 -2.43
CA ASP A 28 -4.21 -11.56 -2.38
C ASP A 28 -4.20 -13.06 -2.64
N MET A 29 -3.45 -13.49 -3.67
CA MET A 29 -3.32 -14.90 -4.04
C MET A 29 -2.67 -15.73 -2.95
N VAL A 30 -1.57 -15.24 -2.38
CA VAL A 30 -0.87 -15.91 -1.29
C VAL A 30 -1.78 -15.98 -0.07
N SER A 31 -2.47 -14.90 0.29
CA SER A 31 -3.45 -14.92 1.39
C SER A 31 -4.47 -16.04 1.23
N TYR A 32 -5.05 -16.17 0.02
CA TYR A 32 -5.98 -17.24 -0.31
C TYR A 32 -5.35 -18.64 -0.22
N TRP A 33 -4.14 -18.84 -0.73
CA TRP A 33 -3.44 -20.13 -0.64
C TRP A 33 -3.16 -20.54 0.79
N LEU A 34 -2.75 -19.58 1.64
CA LEU A 34 -2.48 -19.83 3.04
C LEU A 34 -3.77 -20.21 3.79
N ILE A 35 -4.91 -19.60 3.46
CA ILE A 35 -6.21 -19.89 4.08
C ILE A 35 -6.75 -21.26 3.61
N THR A 36 -6.68 -21.55 2.30
CA THR A 36 -7.30 -22.76 1.71
C THR A 36 -6.40 -24.00 1.70
N ARG A 37 -5.09 -23.82 1.96
CA ARG A 37 -4.03 -24.84 1.80
C ARG A 37 -3.96 -25.45 0.40
N LYS A 38 -4.44 -24.74 -0.63
CA LYS A 38 -4.38 -25.18 -2.02
C LYS A 38 -3.72 -24.10 -2.87
N ALA A 39 -2.64 -24.47 -3.57
CA ALA A 39 -1.95 -23.60 -4.52
C ALA A 39 -2.70 -23.56 -5.87
N GLN A 40 -3.94 -23.07 -5.85
CA GLN A 40 -4.80 -22.94 -7.03
C GLN A 40 -5.16 -21.48 -7.27
N LEU A 41 -5.43 -21.09 -8.52
CA LEU A 41 -5.84 -19.72 -8.81
C LEU A 41 -7.12 -19.38 -8.05
N PRO A 42 -7.12 -18.34 -7.18
CA PRO A 42 -8.32 -17.92 -6.45
C PRO A 42 -9.41 -17.35 -7.36
N TYR A 43 -9.01 -16.83 -8.51
CA TYR A 43 -9.85 -16.04 -9.40
C TYR A 43 -9.85 -16.63 -10.81
N LYS A 44 -10.97 -16.47 -11.51
CA LYS A 44 -11.05 -16.67 -12.97
C LYS A 44 -10.13 -15.64 -13.67
N PRO A 45 -9.58 -15.92 -14.86
CA PRO A 45 -8.64 -15.04 -15.54
C PRO A 45 -9.13 -13.58 -15.68
N PHE A 46 -10.41 -13.37 -16.03
CA PHE A 46 -10.98 -12.03 -16.15
C PHE A 46 -11.00 -11.27 -14.80
N VAL A 47 -11.35 -11.95 -13.70
CA VAL A 47 -11.37 -11.35 -12.36
C VAL A 47 -9.95 -11.03 -11.90
N LEU A 48 -8.97 -11.86 -12.24
CA LEU A 48 -7.56 -11.58 -11.95
C LEU A 48 -7.09 -10.28 -12.63
N VAL A 49 -7.46 -10.05 -13.89
CA VAL A 49 -7.14 -8.81 -14.61
C VAL A 49 -7.80 -7.59 -13.95
N LEU A 50 -9.06 -7.71 -13.52
CA LEU A 50 -9.73 -6.65 -12.77
C LEU A 50 -9.02 -6.36 -11.44
N LYS A 51 -8.56 -7.40 -10.73
CA LYS A 51 -7.77 -7.27 -9.49
C LYS A 51 -6.44 -6.57 -9.70
N MET A 52 -5.70 -6.93 -10.74
CA MET A 52 -4.47 -6.24 -11.12
C MET A 52 -4.74 -4.76 -11.44
N SER A 53 -5.87 -4.48 -12.11
CA SER A 53 -6.27 -3.11 -12.48
C SER A 53 -6.67 -2.29 -11.25
N GLU A 54 -7.38 -2.87 -10.29
CA GLU A 54 -7.67 -2.27 -8.99
C GLU A 54 -6.39 -1.86 -8.27
N TRP A 55 -5.42 -2.77 -8.14
CA TRP A 55 -4.13 -2.48 -7.52
C TRP A 55 -3.35 -1.40 -8.27
N ALA A 56 -3.37 -1.42 -9.61
CA ALA A 56 -2.75 -0.39 -10.43
C ALA A 56 -3.37 1.00 -10.17
N VAL A 57 -4.69 1.10 -10.11
CA VAL A 57 -5.39 2.37 -9.82
C VAL A 57 -5.05 2.88 -8.41
N LEU A 58 -5.07 2.01 -7.40
CA LEU A 58 -4.68 2.36 -6.03
C LEU A 58 -3.23 2.86 -5.95
N ALA A 59 -2.33 2.29 -6.76
CA ALA A 59 -0.93 2.69 -6.82
C ALA A 59 -0.75 4.17 -7.21
N VAL A 60 -1.62 4.71 -8.07
CA VAL A 60 -1.58 6.12 -8.47
C VAL A 60 -1.85 7.01 -7.26
N PHE A 61 -2.91 6.72 -6.51
CA PHE A 61 -3.25 7.45 -5.29
C PHE A 61 -2.14 7.34 -4.23
N ILE A 62 -1.57 6.14 -4.05
CA ILE A 62 -0.46 5.91 -3.12
C ILE A 62 0.77 6.73 -3.52
N LYS A 63 1.14 6.75 -4.81
CA LYS A 63 2.29 7.53 -5.29
C LYS A 63 2.11 9.03 -5.06
N TYR A 64 0.91 9.54 -5.31
CA TYR A 64 0.59 10.95 -5.04
C TYR A 64 0.59 11.25 -3.54
N ALA A 65 0.05 10.36 -2.70
CA ALA A 65 0.10 10.52 -1.26
C ALA A 65 1.55 10.53 -0.74
N PHE A 66 2.43 9.67 -1.26
CA PHE A 66 3.84 9.65 -0.85
C PHE A 66 4.51 11.00 -1.12
N ILE A 67 4.32 11.57 -2.31
CA ILE A 67 4.88 12.89 -2.65
C ILE A 67 4.20 14.00 -1.83
N GLY A 68 2.88 13.99 -1.77
CA GLY A 68 2.07 15.01 -1.11
C GLY A 68 2.33 15.11 0.38
N PHE A 69 2.38 13.97 1.10
CA PHE A 69 2.62 13.97 2.54
C PHE A 69 4.09 14.24 2.93
N ASN A 70 5.05 13.97 2.03
CA ASN A 70 6.41 14.49 2.20
C ASN A 70 6.39 16.02 2.21
N GLY A 71 5.76 16.65 1.21
CA GLY A 71 5.62 18.11 1.13
C GLY A 71 4.78 18.70 2.27
N PHE A 72 3.74 17.99 2.71
CA PHE A 72 2.91 18.38 3.85
C PHE A 72 3.73 18.51 5.14
N VAL A 73 4.50 17.48 5.48
CA VAL A 73 5.36 17.51 6.68
C VAL A 73 6.45 18.56 6.55
N ASP A 74 7.06 18.70 5.36
CA ASP A 74 8.07 19.72 5.12
C ASP A 74 7.52 21.13 5.33
N SER A 75 6.32 21.41 4.81
CA SER A 75 5.64 22.69 5.03
C SER A 75 5.32 22.94 6.50
N LEU A 76 4.88 21.92 7.26
CA LEU A 76 4.65 22.07 8.70
C LEU A 76 5.92 22.40 9.48
N ILE A 77 7.07 21.84 9.09
CA ILE A 77 8.37 22.16 9.69
C ILE A 77 8.79 23.59 9.33
N GLU A 78 8.68 23.98 8.06
CA GLU A 78 9.00 25.34 7.58
C GLU A 78 8.17 26.43 8.27
N GLN A 79 6.89 26.14 8.52
CA GLN A 79 5.96 27.05 9.19
C GLN A 79 6.02 26.96 10.73
N ASN A 80 6.99 26.21 11.29
CA ASN A 80 7.20 26.02 12.74
C ASN A 80 6.03 25.37 13.49
N PHE A 81 5.13 24.64 12.79
CA PHE A 81 4.12 23.79 13.43
C PHE A 81 4.69 22.44 13.91
N LEU A 82 5.83 22.04 13.37
CA LEU A 82 6.63 20.90 13.83
C LEU A 82 8.06 21.37 14.14
N PRO A 83 8.76 20.72 15.09
CA PRO A 83 10.18 20.98 15.30
C PRO A 83 10.99 20.60 14.06
N GLN A 84 12.24 21.05 13.99
CA GLN A 84 13.16 20.63 12.93
C GLN A 84 13.46 19.13 13.04
N LEU A 85 12.77 18.33 12.21
CA LEU A 85 12.87 16.88 12.19
C LEU A 85 13.72 16.41 11.02
N SER A 86 14.54 15.39 11.27
CA SER A 86 15.33 14.71 10.24
C SER A 86 15.31 13.20 10.45
N GLY A 87 15.80 12.45 9.45
CA GLY A 87 15.94 10.99 9.49
C GLY A 87 14.66 10.28 9.94
N LEU A 88 14.76 9.52 11.04
CA LEU A 88 13.66 8.73 11.59
C LEU A 88 12.48 9.59 12.04
N GLY A 89 12.73 10.74 12.69
CA GLY A 89 11.66 11.61 13.20
C GLY A 89 10.79 12.20 12.08
N LYS A 90 11.42 12.61 10.97
CA LYS A 90 10.71 13.06 9.77
C LYS A 90 9.95 11.91 9.12
N SER A 91 10.59 10.76 8.94
CA SER A 91 9.98 9.57 8.32
C SER A 91 8.76 9.05 9.09
N PHE A 92 8.84 9.04 10.43
CA PHE A 92 7.74 8.68 11.31
C PHE A 92 6.59 9.70 11.21
N SER A 93 6.90 10.99 11.11
CA SER A 93 5.88 12.04 10.98
C SER A 93 5.16 11.97 9.64
N ILE A 94 5.88 11.74 8.54
CA ILE A 94 5.28 11.50 7.21
C ILE A 94 4.38 10.26 7.27
N SER A 95 4.90 9.16 7.82
CA SER A 95 4.13 7.92 7.96
C SER A 95 2.86 8.10 8.77
N THR A 96 2.95 8.76 9.93
CA THR A 96 1.80 8.95 10.83
C THR A 96 0.75 9.86 10.19
N THR A 97 1.15 11.01 9.66
CA THR A 97 0.20 11.94 9.02
C THR A 97 -0.47 11.32 7.79
N MET A 98 0.29 10.64 6.93
CA MET A 98 -0.23 9.96 5.75
C MET A 98 -1.19 8.83 6.14
N ASN A 99 -0.81 7.94 7.07
CA ASN A 99 -1.66 6.80 7.41
C ASN A 99 -2.91 7.19 8.21
N LEU A 100 -2.88 8.28 8.99
CA LEU A 100 -4.07 8.72 9.74
C LEU A 100 -5.04 9.56 8.89
N GLN A 101 -4.56 10.25 7.85
CA GLN A 101 -5.41 11.10 7.00
C GLN A 101 -5.76 10.43 5.67
N PHE A 102 -4.76 9.95 4.92
CA PHE A 102 -4.96 9.27 3.63
C PHE A 102 -5.25 7.77 3.79
N GLY A 103 -4.71 7.13 4.82
CA GLY A 103 -4.95 5.71 5.08
C GLY A 103 -6.43 5.33 5.15
N PRO A 104 -7.30 6.07 5.88
CA PRO A 104 -8.74 5.80 5.91
C PRO A 104 -9.39 5.85 4.53
N PHE A 105 -9.04 6.86 3.73
CA PHE A 105 -9.50 6.98 2.35
C PHE A 105 -9.08 5.76 1.52
N LEU A 106 -7.81 5.34 1.62
CA LEU A 106 -7.31 4.19 0.87
C LEU A 106 -8.01 2.88 1.28
N VAL A 107 -8.22 2.64 2.57
CA VAL A 107 -8.94 1.46 3.09
C VAL A 107 -10.36 1.40 2.54
N LEU A 108 -11.07 2.54 2.55
CA LEU A 108 -12.43 2.63 2.02
C LEU A 108 -12.47 2.44 0.50
N MET A 109 -11.55 3.07 -0.24
CA MET A 109 -11.46 2.94 -1.69
C MET A 109 -11.12 1.52 -2.13
N HIS A 110 -10.15 0.88 -1.48
CA HIS A 110 -9.84 -0.51 -1.76
C HIS A 110 -11.05 -1.40 -1.50
N ARG A 111 -11.76 -1.24 -0.37
CA ARG A 111 -12.95 -2.04 -0.10
C ARG A 111 -14.10 -1.77 -1.09
N LEU A 112 -14.24 -0.54 -1.55
CA LEU A 112 -15.23 -0.19 -2.56
C LEU A 112 -14.92 -0.90 -3.90
N LEU A 113 -13.67 -0.83 -4.37
CA LEU A 113 -13.23 -1.46 -5.62
C LEU A 113 -13.34 -2.99 -5.54
N ASP A 114 -12.92 -3.59 -4.43
CA ASP A 114 -13.14 -5.00 -4.08
C ASP A 114 -14.59 -5.43 -4.31
N ASN A 115 -15.52 -4.67 -3.71
CA ASN A 115 -16.95 -4.93 -3.74
C ASN A 115 -17.53 -4.79 -5.15
N LEU A 116 -17.05 -3.83 -5.93
CA LEU A 116 -17.45 -3.65 -7.34
C LEU A 116 -17.02 -4.85 -8.21
N ILE A 117 -15.78 -5.32 -8.04
CA ILE A 117 -15.26 -6.48 -8.79
C ILE A 117 -15.99 -7.75 -8.40
N ALA A 118 -16.20 -7.97 -7.10
CA ALA A 118 -16.89 -9.14 -6.57
C ALA A 118 -18.42 -9.07 -6.71
N ARG A 119 -18.98 -7.92 -7.14
CA ARG A 119 -20.43 -7.64 -7.23
C ARG A 119 -21.17 -7.96 -5.93
N GLN A 120 -20.60 -7.53 -4.80
CA GLN A 120 -21.15 -7.75 -3.47
C GLN A 120 -21.08 -6.48 -2.63
N ASN A 121 -21.81 -6.44 -1.51
CA ASN A 121 -21.77 -5.32 -0.57
C ASN A 121 -21.16 -5.76 0.77
N ASN A 122 -19.87 -6.10 0.78
CA ASN A 122 -19.21 -6.64 1.96
C ASN A 122 -18.39 -5.58 2.71
N TRP A 123 -18.97 -5.00 3.77
CA TRP A 123 -18.26 -4.06 4.66
C TRP A 123 -17.84 -4.69 5.99
N LYS A 124 -18.00 -6.01 6.15
CA LYS A 124 -17.58 -6.70 7.37
C LYS A 124 -16.07 -6.57 7.55
N ASN A 125 -15.65 -6.42 8.80
CA ASN A 125 -14.25 -6.30 9.23
C ASN A 125 -13.51 -5.06 8.69
N ILE A 126 -14.23 -3.99 8.32
CA ILE A 126 -13.57 -2.75 7.87
C ILE A 126 -12.77 -2.07 8.99
N ASP A 127 -13.23 -2.23 10.23
CA ASP A 127 -12.53 -1.86 11.47
C ASP A 127 -11.12 -2.45 11.52
N LYS A 128 -10.94 -3.73 11.13
CA LYS A 128 -9.60 -4.36 11.04
C LYS A 128 -8.71 -3.68 10.02
N GLY A 129 -9.29 -3.20 8.92
CA GLY A 129 -8.59 -2.39 7.92
C GLY A 129 -8.07 -1.09 8.54
N PHE A 130 -8.90 -0.38 9.30
CA PHE A 130 -8.48 0.83 10.01
C PHE A 130 -7.42 0.54 11.08
N TYR A 131 -7.57 -0.53 11.88
CA TYR A 131 -6.55 -0.90 12.86
C TYR A 131 -5.21 -1.21 12.20
N SER A 132 -5.19 -1.81 11.00
CA SER A 132 -3.95 -2.08 10.27
C SER A 132 -3.16 -0.81 9.94
N LEU A 133 -3.82 0.34 9.80
CA LEU A 133 -3.14 1.62 9.59
C LEU A 133 -2.19 1.93 10.75
N ILE A 134 -2.59 1.59 11.97
CA ILE A 134 -1.85 1.89 13.19
C ILE A 134 -0.75 0.85 13.41
N TRP A 135 -1.10 -0.44 13.52
CA TRP A 135 -0.14 -1.46 13.96
C TRP A 135 0.78 -1.96 12.85
N PHE A 136 0.38 -1.84 11.58
CA PHE A 136 1.16 -2.32 10.44
C PHE A 136 1.70 -1.18 9.58
N TRP A 137 0.82 -0.33 9.04
CA TRP A 137 1.22 0.62 8.01
C TRP A 137 2.02 1.81 8.54
N ILE A 138 1.77 2.31 9.76
CA ILE A 138 2.62 3.35 10.35
C ILE A 138 4.07 2.85 10.52
N PRO A 139 4.34 1.70 11.15
CA PRO A 139 5.70 1.15 11.21
C PRO A 139 6.29 0.86 9.83
N ALA A 140 5.55 0.20 8.93
CA ALA A 140 6.02 -0.17 7.60
C ALA A 140 6.37 1.04 6.73
N HIS A 141 5.50 2.06 6.71
CA HIS A 141 5.76 3.29 5.97
C HIS A 141 6.85 4.16 6.63
N THR A 142 7.04 4.08 7.96
CA THR A 142 8.20 4.73 8.60
C THR A 142 9.50 4.18 8.05
N ILE A 143 9.63 2.86 7.96
CA ILE A 143 10.80 2.21 7.34
C ILE A 143 10.91 2.60 5.86
N THR A 144 9.76 2.67 5.17
CA THR A 144 9.71 3.04 3.76
C THR A 144 10.25 4.45 3.52
N PHE A 145 9.87 5.44 4.32
CA PHE A 145 10.29 6.83 4.13
C PHE A 145 11.74 7.11 4.53
N ILE A 146 12.40 6.20 5.24
CA ILE A 146 13.85 6.26 5.47
C ILE A 146 14.62 5.98 4.18
N LEU A 147 14.06 5.18 3.26
CA LEU A 147 14.75 4.80 2.02
C LEU A 147 14.81 5.95 1.00
N PRO A 148 15.79 5.91 0.07
CA PRO A 148 15.79 6.77 -1.11
C PRO A 148 14.48 6.66 -1.89
N LYS A 149 14.03 7.78 -2.48
CA LYS A 149 12.71 7.94 -3.11
C LYS A 149 12.40 6.88 -4.17
N GLU A 150 13.43 6.36 -4.83
CA GLU A 150 13.35 5.35 -5.88
C GLU A 150 12.94 3.96 -5.37
N PHE A 151 13.20 3.67 -4.09
CA PHE A 151 12.89 2.37 -3.48
C PHE A 151 11.59 2.37 -2.67
N GLN A 152 11.07 3.54 -2.31
CA GLN A 152 9.91 3.67 -1.43
C GLN A 152 8.67 2.94 -1.97
N ILE A 153 8.38 3.10 -3.26
CA ILE A 153 7.21 2.48 -3.90
C ILE A 153 7.37 0.96 -4.01
N GLY A 154 8.55 0.48 -4.40
CA GLY A 154 8.81 -0.95 -4.47
C GLY A 154 8.68 -1.61 -3.10
N LEU A 155 9.19 -0.98 -2.04
CA LEU A 155 9.02 -1.47 -0.68
C LEU A 155 7.55 -1.42 -0.22
N ALA A 156 6.80 -0.36 -0.54
CA ALA A 156 5.37 -0.27 -0.23
C ALA A 156 4.55 -1.38 -0.91
N ALA A 157 4.87 -1.71 -2.16
CA ALA A 157 4.26 -2.83 -2.87
C ALA A 157 4.63 -4.18 -2.21
N LEU A 158 5.87 -4.34 -1.74
CA LEU A 158 6.27 -5.51 -0.95
C LEU A 158 5.55 -5.61 0.40
N TRP A 159 5.27 -4.49 1.08
CA TRP A 159 4.45 -4.49 2.30
C TRP A 159 3.02 -4.98 2.04
N SER A 160 2.47 -4.72 0.85
CA SER A 160 1.15 -5.24 0.46
C SER A 160 1.15 -6.78 0.39
N LEU A 161 2.19 -7.37 -0.21
CA LEU A 161 2.39 -8.82 -0.20
C LEU A 161 2.60 -9.36 1.23
N ALA A 162 3.44 -8.70 2.03
CA ALA A 162 3.70 -9.10 3.40
C ALA A 162 2.43 -9.10 4.26
N LEU A 163 1.57 -8.09 4.12
CA LEU A 163 0.29 -8.03 4.81
C LEU A 163 -0.64 -9.17 4.35
N GLY A 164 -0.69 -9.45 3.04
CA GLY A 164 -1.43 -10.59 2.49
C GLY A 164 -1.02 -11.92 3.12
N ILE A 165 0.29 -12.11 3.33
CA ILE A 165 0.85 -13.27 4.04
C ILE A 165 0.39 -13.31 5.50
N ILE A 166 0.57 -12.21 6.25
CA ILE A 166 0.20 -12.12 7.68
C ILE A 166 -1.29 -12.44 7.88
N LEU A 167 -2.16 -11.81 7.09
CA LEU A 167 -3.60 -12.04 7.14
C LEU A 167 -3.97 -13.46 6.70
N GLY A 168 -3.24 -14.00 5.73
CA GLY A 168 -3.39 -15.38 5.27
C GLY A 168 -3.08 -16.40 6.37
N PHE A 169 -2.09 -16.15 7.23
CA PHE A 169 -1.78 -16.97 8.40
C PHE A 169 -2.81 -16.81 9.53
N TYR A 170 -3.21 -15.57 9.84
CA TYR A 170 -4.14 -15.30 10.94
C TYR A 170 -5.54 -15.84 10.68
N ASN A 171 -5.99 -15.83 9.43
CA ASN A 171 -7.32 -16.34 9.04
C ASN A 171 -7.33 -17.85 8.76
N ARG A 172 -6.23 -18.57 9.03
CA ARG A 172 -6.23 -20.04 9.00
C ARG A 172 -7.10 -20.56 10.14
N LYS A 173 -8.10 -21.35 9.79
CA LYS A 173 -8.78 -22.22 10.74
C LYS A 173 -8.07 -23.57 10.81
#